data_AF-A0AAW2PUC1-F1
#
_entry.id   AF-A0AAW2PUC1-F1
#
_cell.length_a   1.000
_cell.length_b   1.000
_cell.length_c   1.000
_cell.angle_alpha   90.00
_cell.angle_beta   90.00
_cell.angle_gamma   90.00
#
_symmetry.space_group_name_H-M   'P 1'
#
loop_
_entity.id
_entity.type
_entity.pdbx_description
1 polymer ?
#
loop_
_entity_poly.entity_id
_entity_poly.type
_entity_poly.pdbx_seq_one_letter_code
_entity_poly.pdbx_strand_id
1 'polypeptide(L)'
;MSEAQRSALNALLFRTGDQSKDIVLALATNRPGDLDSAVADRIDEVLEFPLPGEEERFKLLKLYLDKYIAQAGARKPGLFSHLFRKQQKQIEIKGLNDDIIKEAAAKTEGFSGREIAKLMASVQAAVYGSENCVLDPTLFREVVDYKVAEHQQRKKLAANEGEVP
;
A
#
# COMPACT_ATOMS: atom_id res chain seq x y z
N MET A 1 8.43 -30.26 -3.75
CA MET A 1 6.96 -30.11 -3.92
C MET A 1 6.25 -31.31 -3.32
N SER A 2 5.19 -31.09 -2.56
CA SER A 2 4.32 -32.18 -2.08
C SER A 2 3.48 -32.77 -3.22
N GLU A 3 2.92 -33.97 -3.05
CA GLU A 3 1.99 -34.54 -4.03
C GLU A 3 0.76 -33.66 -4.27
N ALA A 4 0.23 -33.06 -3.20
CA ALA A 4 -0.90 -32.12 -3.32
C ALA A 4 -0.55 -30.91 -4.20
N GLN A 5 0.66 -30.36 -4.06
CA GLN A 5 1.13 -29.27 -4.91
C GLN A 5 1.30 -29.69 -6.37
N ARG A 6 1.89 -30.87 -6.62
CA ARG A 6 2.03 -31.41 -7.98
C ARG A 6 0.68 -31.66 -8.63
N SER A 7 -0.27 -32.23 -7.88
CA SER A 7 -1.64 -32.49 -8.35
C SER A 7 -2.37 -31.18 -8.72
N ALA A 8 -2.30 -30.17 -7.84
CA ALA A 8 -2.88 -28.86 -8.11
C ALA A 8 -2.25 -28.17 -9.33
N LEU A 9 -0.92 -28.25 -9.46
CA LEU A 9 -0.19 -27.70 -10.61
C LEU A 9 -0.62 -28.35 -11.92
N ASN A 10 -0.66 -29.68 -11.96
CA ASN A 10 -1.08 -30.42 -13.15
C ASN A 10 -2.53 -30.10 -13.52
N ALA A 11 -3.42 -29.96 -12.53
CA ALA A 11 -4.80 -29.58 -12.77
C ALA A 11 -4.93 -28.16 -13.35
N LEU A 12 -4.08 -27.22 -12.90
CA LEU A 12 -3.99 -25.88 -13.48
C LEU A 12 -3.55 -25.95 -14.94
N LEU A 13 -2.41 -26.60 -15.21
CA LEU A 13 -1.84 -26.73 -16.55
C LEU A 13 -2.80 -27.41 -17.55
N PHE A 14 -3.54 -28.41 -17.10
CA PHE A 14 -4.55 -29.08 -17.93
C PHE A 14 -5.71 -28.13 -18.31
N ARG A 15 -6.16 -27.29 -17.37
CA ARG A 15 -7.25 -26.33 -17.60
C ARG A 15 -6.82 -25.10 -18.39
N THR A 16 -5.53 -24.77 -18.37
CA THR A 16 -4.94 -23.64 -19.10
C THR A 16 -4.16 -24.10 -20.34
N GLY A 17 -4.44 -25.30 -20.83
CA GLY A 17 -3.78 -25.85 -22.03
C GLY A 17 -4.22 -25.17 -23.33
N ASP A 18 -5.47 -24.70 -23.38
CA ASP A 18 -6.07 -24.03 -24.53
C ASP A 18 -6.55 -22.61 -24.16
N GLN A 19 -6.57 -21.70 -25.15
CA GLN A 19 -7.10 -20.35 -24.97
C GLN A 19 -8.61 -20.39 -24.69
N SER A 20 -9.06 -19.60 -23.72
CA SER A 20 -10.48 -19.41 -23.39
C SER A 20 -10.96 -18.02 -23.78
N LYS A 21 -12.21 -17.91 -24.24
CA LYS A 21 -12.88 -16.62 -24.48
C LYS A 21 -13.68 -16.14 -23.26
N ASP A 22 -13.89 -17.01 -22.28
CA ASP A 22 -14.78 -16.75 -21.14
C ASP A 22 -14.01 -16.45 -19.85
N ILE A 23 -12.70 -16.76 -19.81
CA ILE A 23 -11.89 -16.72 -18.59
C ILE A 23 -10.56 -16.03 -18.87
N VAL A 24 -10.18 -15.11 -17.98
CA VAL A 24 -8.86 -14.50 -17.91
C VAL A 24 -8.20 -14.91 -16.59
N LEU A 25 -6.97 -15.42 -16.65
CA LEU A 25 -6.17 -15.75 -15.47
C LEU A 25 -5.16 -14.62 -15.20
N ALA A 26 -5.27 -13.99 -14.03
CA ALA A 26 -4.30 -13.00 -13.56
C ALA A 26 -3.48 -13.56 -12.40
N LEU A 27 -2.16 -13.56 -12.54
CA LEU A 27 -1.21 -14.03 -11.54
C LEU A 27 -0.38 -12.85 -11.00
N ALA A 28 0.03 -12.93 -9.73
CA ALA A 28 0.89 -11.93 -9.10
C ALA A 28 1.98 -12.63 -8.29
N THR A 29 3.25 -12.25 -8.50
CA THR A 29 4.40 -12.77 -7.74
C THR A 29 5.46 -11.68 -7.58
N ASN A 30 6.10 -11.64 -6.41
CA ASN A 30 7.29 -10.81 -6.17
C ASN A 30 8.60 -11.58 -6.46
N ARG A 31 8.49 -12.86 -6.85
CA ARG A 31 9.62 -13.76 -7.12
C ARG A 31 9.32 -14.52 -8.42
N PRO A 32 9.42 -13.85 -9.58
CA PRO A 32 9.10 -14.48 -10.86
C PRO A 32 10.01 -15.68 -11.16
N GLY A 33 11.26 -15.67 -10.68
CA GLY A 33 12.18 -16.80 -10.84
C GLY A 33 11.81 -18.07 -10.05
N ASP A 34 10.91 -17.97 -9.07
CA ASP A 34 10.42 -19.13 -8.31
C ASP A 34 9.23 -19.82 -9.02
N LEU A 35 8.75 -19.25 -10.13
CA LEU A 35 7.62 -19.80 -10.87
C LEU A 35 8.02 -21.04 -11.67
N ASP A 36 7.17 -22.06 -11.66
CA ASP A 36 7.36 -23.26 -12.48
C ASP A 36 7.39 -22.90 -13.97
N SER A 37 8.34 -23.47 -14.71
CA SER A 37 8.54 -23.14 -16.12
C SER A 37 7.33 -23.47 -16.99
N ALA A 38 6.57 -24.52 -16.67
CA ALA A 38 5.36 -24.86 -17.41
C ALA A 38 4.21 -23.89 -17.13
N VAL A 39 4.20 -23.23 -15.97
CA VAL A 39 3.23 -22.15 -15.68
C VAL A 39 3.65 -20.87 -16.40
N ALA A 40 4.94 -20.53 -16.36
CA ALA A 40 5.47 -19.36 -17.06
C ALA A 40 5.19 -19.40 -18.57
N ASP A 41 5.33 -20.57 -19.20
CA ASP A 41 5.02 -20.80 -20.62
C ASP A 41 3.54 -20.56 -20.99
N ARG A 42 2.63 -20.58 -20.00
CA ARG A 42 1.18 -20.34 -20.19
C ARG A 42 0.75 -18.90 -19.91
N ILE A 43 1.69 -18.01 -19.60
CA ILE A 43 1.42 -16.59 -19.36
C ILE A 43 1.76 -15.81 -20.62
N ASP A 44 0.74 -15.30 -21.29
CA ASP A 44 0.92 -14.53 -22.53
C ASP A 44 1.55 -13.15 -22.27
N GLU A 45 1.14 -12.49 -21.19
CA GLU A 45 1.51 -11.11 -20.87
C GLU A 45 2.06 -10.99 -19.45
N VAL A 46 3.22 -10.34 -19.31
CA VAL A 46 3.86 -10.07 -18.02
C VAL A 46 3.97 -8.56 -17.83
N LEU A 47 3.33 -8.06 -16.78
CA LEU A 47 3.40 -6.65 -16.40
C LEU A 47 4.18 -6.50 -15.10
N GLU A 48 5.33 -5.82 -15.18
CA GLU A 48 6.11 -5.46 -14.01
C GLU A 48 5.54 -4.23 -13.32
N PHE A 49 5.36 -4.31 -12.00
CA PHE A 49 4.96 -3.19 -11.16
C PHE A 49 6.14 -2.77 -10.27
N PRO A 50 6.95 -1.79 -10.70
CA PRO A 50 8.04 -1.29 -9.87
C PRO A 50 7.50 -0.51 -8.67
N LEU A 51 8.40 -0.15 -7.76
CA LEU A 51 8.07 0.84 -6.73
C LEU A 51 7.66 2.18 -7.38
N PRO A 52 6.72 2.93 -6.78
CA PRO A 52 6.22 4.17 -7.35
C PRO A 52 7.31 5.23 -7.47
N GLY A 53 7.37 5.89 -8.62
CA GLY A 53 8.16 7.10 -8.84
C GLY A 53 7.59 8.29 -8.03
N GLU A 54 8.29 9.42 -8.04
CA GLU A 54 7.92 10.58 -7.21
C GLU A 54 6.50 11.10 -7.52
N GLU A 55 6.15 11.22 -8.80
CA GLU A 55 4.82 11.58 -9.29
C GLU A 55 3.73 10.62 -8.80
N GLU A 56 3.99 9.31 -8.87
CA GLU A 56 3.06 8.28 -8.37
C GLU A 56 2.94 8.37 -6.84
N ARG A 57 4.03 8.61 -6.12
CA ARG A 57 4.01 8.80 -4.66
C ARG A 57 3.20 10.02 -4.27
N PHE A 58 3.34 11.13 -4.98
CA PHE A 58 2.49 12.32 -4.79
C PHE A 58 1.01 11.99 -4.96
N LYS A 59 0.64 11.28 -6.04
CA LYS A 59 -0.74 10.84 -6.30
C LYS A 59 -1.26 9.90 -5.20
N LEU A 60 -0.44 8.95 -4.75
CA LEU A 60 -0.78 8.02 -3.67
C LEU A 60 -0.95 8.73 -2.32
N LEU A 61 -0.08 9.70 -1.99
CA LEU A 61 -0.20 10.52 -0.79
C LEU A 61 -1.53 11.28 -0.80
N LYS A 62 -1.90 11.94 -1.91
CA LYS A 62 -3.19 12.63 -2.04
C LYS A 62 -4.37 11.65 -1.92
N LEU A 63 -4.30 10.50 -2.58
CA LEU A 63 -5.32 9.45 -2.52
C LEU A 63 -5.58 9.00 -1.08
N TYR A 64 -4.52 8.68 -0.33
CA TYR A 64 -4.69 8.20 1.04
C TYR A 64 -5.01 9.33 2.02
N LEU A 65 -4.53 10.55 1.78
CA LEU A 65 -4.91 11.73 2.56
C LEU A 65 -6.43 11.93 2.49
N ASP A 66 -6.99 11.88 1.29
CA ASP A 66 -8.44 11.98 1.09
C ASP A 66 -9.16 10.81 1.79
N LYS A 67 -8.74 9.57 1.49
CA LYS A 67 -9.37 8.36 2.01
C LYS A 67 -9.36 8.24 3.55
N TYR A 68 -8.26 8.62 4.19
CA TYR A 68 -8.08 8.41 5.63
C TYR A 68 -8.30 9.67 6.46
N ILE A 69 -8.20 10.87 5.89
CA ILE A 69 -8.27 12.10 6.67
C ILE A 69 -9.48 12.92 6.25
N ALA A 70 -9.60 13.29 4.97
CA ALA A 70 -10.74 14.10 4.52
C ALA A 70 -12.08 13.35 4.64
N GLN A 71 -12.08 12.05 4.38
CA GLN A 71 -13.27 11.19 4.52
C GLN A 71 -13.39 10.54 5.92
N ALA A 72 -12.52 10.90 6.87
CA ALA A 72 -12.58 10.39 8.23
C ALA A 72 -13.91 10.81 8.90
N GLY A 73 -14.76 9.84 9.24
CA GLY A 73 -16.07 10.09 9.82
C GLY A 73 -17.22 10.24 8.81
N ALA A 74 -16.95 10.29 7.51
CA ALA A 74 -17.97 10.42 6.45
C ALA A 74 -18.65 9.10 6.05
N ARG A 75 -18.38 7.98 6.75
CA ARG A 75 -19.01 6.68 6.43
C ARG A 75 -20.53 6.81 6.47
N LYS A 76 -21.18 6.54 5.32
CA LYS A 76 -22.64 6.45 5.19
C LYS A 76 -23.20 5.57 6.33
N PRO A 77 -24.20 6.05 7.09
CA PRO A 77 -24.80 5.25 8.15
C PRO A 77 -25.50 4.05 7.50
N GLY A 78 -24.95 2.85 7.72
CA GLY A 78 -25.72 1.63 7.49
C GLY A 78 -26.87 1.56 8.50
N LEU A 79 -27.96 0.87 8.15
CA LEU A 79 -29.17 0.70 8.97
C LEU A 79 -28.91 0.27 10.43
N PHE A 80 -27.75 -0.34 10.73
CA PHE A 80 -27.33 -0.78 12.06
C PHE A 80 -26.39 0.20 12.81
N SER A 81 -26.08 1.36 12.24
CA SER A 81 -25.14 2.34 12.83
C SER A 81 -25.67 3.00 14.10
N HIS A 82 -26.97 2.89 14.38
CA HIS A 82 -27.62 3.58 15.49
C HIS A 82 -27.43 2.88 16.85
N LEU A 83 -27.06 1.59 16.85
CA LEU A 83 -26.93 0.79 18.08
C LEU A 83 -25.52 0.81 18.66
N PHE A 84 -24.49 1.12 17.86
CA PHE A 84 -23.09 1.12 18.30
C PHE A 84 -22.27 2.13 17.49
N ARG A 85 -22.22 3.42 17.88
CA ARG A 85 -21.12 4.31 17.45
C ARG A 85 -21.00 5.59 18.26
N LYS A 86 -19.86 5.72 18.97
CA LYS A 86 -19.21 7.03 19.13
C LYS A 86 -18.89 7.53 17.72
N GLN A 87 -19.51 8.62 17.28
CA GLN A 87 -19.11 9.32 16.06
C GLN A 87 -17.61 9.66 16.18
N GLN A 88 -16.80 9.16 15.27
CA GLN A 88 -15.40 9.59 15.17
C GLN A 88 -15.40 11.08 14.84
N LYS A 89 -14.64 11.86 15.61
CA LYS A 89 -14.48 13.30 15.37
C LYS A 89 -13.98 13.52 13.95
N GLN A 90 -14.57 14.47 13.22
CA GLN A 90 -14.05 14.87 11.93
C GLN A 90 -12.69 15.53 12.13
N ILE A 91 -11.76 15.23 11.21
CA ILE A 91 -10.43 15.83 11.20
C ILE A 91 -10.48 17.13 10.40
N GLU A 92 -10.00 18.22 10.98
CA GLU A 92 -9.85 19.49 10.29
C GLU A 92 -8.45 19.57 9.65
N ILE A 93 -8.34 19.90 8.36
CA ILE A 93 -7.06 20.07 7.66
C ILE A 93 -6.78 21.57 7.51
N LYS A 94 -5.65 22.05 8.05
CA LYS A 94 -5.23 23.46 7.97
C LYS A 94 -3.90 23.60 7.27
N GLY A 95 -3.82 24.50 6.28
CA GLY A 95 -2.54 24.93 5.69
C GLY A 95 -1.78 23.86 4.90
N LEU A 96 -2.33 22.67 4.70
CA LEU A 96 -1.71 21.63 3.87
C LEU A 96 -1.98 21.95 2.39
N ASN A 97 -0.92 22.14 1.62
CA ASN A 97 -0.98 22.45 0.19
C ASN A 97 -0.21 21.39 -0.62
N ASP A 98 -0.32 21.47 -1.95
CA ASP A 98 0.31 20.49 -2.83
C ASP A 98 1.85 20.51 -2.73
N ASP A 99 2.47 21.64 -2.40
CA ASP A 99 3.93 21.74 -2.27
C ASP A 99 4.45 20.95 -1.06
N ILE A 100 3.72 20.95 0.06
CA ILE A 100 4.03 20.13 1.23
C ILE A 100 3.90 18.64 0.89
N ILE A 101 2.90 18.27 0.08
CA ILE A 101 2.70 16.88 -0.32
C ILE A 101 3.79 16.44 -1.32
N LYS A 102 4.23 17.33 -2.22
CA LYS A 102 5.39 17.09 -3.10
C LYS A 102 6.68 16.91 -2.30
N GLU A 103 6.91 17.74 -1.27
CA GLU A 103 8.05 17.57 -0.34
C GLU A 103 8.04 16.16 0.28
N ALA A 104 6.88 15.70 0.76
CA ALA A 104 6.73 14.35 1.30
C ALA A 104 6.92 13.25 0.23
N ALA A 105 6.48 13.49 -1.00
CA ALA A 105 6.68 12.55 -2.12
C ALA A 105 8.17 12.38 -2.45
N ALA A 106 8.94 13.47 -2.45
CA ALA A 106 10.39 13.43 -2.61
C ALA A 106 11.07 12.63 -1.46
N LYS A 107 10.68 12.89 -0.21
CA LYS A 107 11.24 12.21 0.97
C LYS A 107 10.91 10.72 1.07
N THR A 108 9.82 10.26 0.46
CA THR A 108 9.32 8.88 0.55
C THR A 108 9.86 7.96 -0.55
N GLU A 109 11.02 8.29 -1.12
CA GLU A 109 11.69 7.42 -2.09
C GLU A 109 11.87 5.99 -1.56
N GLY A 110 11.56 5.00 -2.40
CA GLY A 110 11.63 3.58 -2.05
C GLY A 110 10.41 3.03 -1.32
N PHE A 111 9.41 3.87 -0.99
CA PHE A 111 8.19 3.40 -0.37
C PHE A 111 7.31 2.65 -1.37
N SER A 112 6.82 1.48 -0.97
CA SER A 112 5.70 0.81 -1.66
C SER A 112 4.38 1.54 -1.43
N GLY A 113 3.38 1.30 -2.29
CA GLY A 113 2.03 1.84 -2.08
C GLY A 113 1.42 1.43 -0.73
N ARG A 114 1.75 0.24 -0.22
CA ARG A 114 1.34 -0.21 1.13
C ARG A 114 1.99 0.62 2.23
N GLU A 115 3.26 1.00 2.08
CA GLU A 115 3.95 1.83 3.07
C GLU A 115 3.40 3.26 3.07
N ILE A 116 3.08 3.83 1.91
CA ILE A 116 2.43 5.15 1.81
C ILE A 116 1.06 5.13 2.50
N ALA A 117 0.28 4.07 2.29
CA ALA A 117 -0.99 3.88 3.00
C ALA A 117 -0.79 3.81 4.52
N LYS A 118 0.22 3.07 4.99
CA LYS A 118 0.55 2.98 6.43
C LYS A 118 1.05 4.30 7.02
N LEU A 119 1.85 5.06 6.27
CA LEU A 119 2.28 6.40 6.65
C LEU A 119 1.05 7.27 6.90
N MET A 120 0.09 7.29 5.97
CA MET A 120 -1.10 8.13 6.13
C MET A 120 -2.03 7.64 7.26
N ALA A 121 -2.13 6.33 7.51
CA ALA A 121 -2.81 5.82 8.69
C ALA A 121 -2.13 6.27 9.99
N SER A 122 -0.80 6.44 9.98
CA SER A 122 -0.05 6.97 11.12
C SER A 122 -0.29 8.48 11.30
N VAL A 123 -0.42 9.24 10.21
CA VAL A 123 -0.85 10.65 10.26
C VAL A 123 -2.23 10.74 10.89
N GLN A 124 -3.19 9.93 10.44
CA GLN A 124 -4.53 9.88 11.02
C GLN A 124 -4.50 9.58 12.53
N ALA A 125 -3.71 8.60 12.96
CA ALA A 125 -3.56 8.25 14.37
C ALA A 125 -2.95 9.41 15.19
N ALA A 126 -1.92 10.08 14.65
CA ALA A 126 -1.30 11.23 15.30
C ALA A 126 -2.29 12.39 15.47
N VAL A 127 -3.13 12.65 14.45
CA VAL A 127 -4.19 13.67 14.55
C VAL A 127 -5.22 13.32 15.62
N TYR A 128 -5.69 12.07 15.69
CA TYR A 128 -6.62 11.67 16.75
C TYR A 128 -5.99 11.66 18.15
N GLY A 129 -4.66 11.53 18.24
CA GLY A 129 -3.90 11.69 19.47
C GLY A 129 -3.65 13.15 19.86
N SER A 130 -3.83 14.10 18.94
CA SER A 130 -3.68 15.53 19.19
C SER A 130 -4.89 16.10 19.94
N GLU A 131 -4.67 17.17 20.70
CA GLU A 131 -5.73 17.81 21.50
C GLU A 131 -6.91 18.30 20.65
N ASN A 132 -6.61 18.88 19.47
CA ASN A 132 -7.58 19.60 18.65
C ASN A 132 -8.10 18.81 17.44
N CYS A 133 -7.59 17.61 17.17
CA CYS A 133 -7.94 16.82 15.97
C CYS A 133 -7.74 17.60 14.66
N VAL A 134 -6.66 18.39 14.60
CA VAL A 134 -6.28 19.19 13.43
C VAL A 134 -5.04 18.59 12.80
N LEU A 135 -5.05 18.43 11.48
CA LEU A 135 -3.85 18.17 10.69
C LEU A 135 -3.31 19.50 10.15
N ASP A 136 -2.15 19.91 10.64
CA ASP A 136 -1.39 21.04 10.12
C ASP A 136 -0.09 20.57 9.43
N PRO A 137 0.64 21.47 8.73
CA PRO A 137 1.87 21.09 8.04
C PRO A 137 2.98 20.60 8.96
N THR A 138 2.99 21.04 10.22
CA THR A 138 4.03 20.67 11.19
C THR A 138 3.86 19.22 11.61
N LEU A 139 2.66 18.85 12.05
CA LEU A 139 2.32 17.47 12.41
C LEU A 139 2.47 16.53 11.23
N PHE A 140 2.05 16.96 10.03
CA PHE A 140 2.21 16.17 8.82
C PHE A 140 3.69 15.86 8.54
N ARG A 141 4.56 16.89 8.55
CA ARG A 141 6.00 16.72 8.33
C ARG A 141 6.65 15.85 9.39
N GLU A 142 6.31 16.03 10.66
CA GLU A 142 6.85 15.24 11.76
C GLU A 142 6.59 13.74 11.56
N VAL A 143 5.35 13.37 11.21
CA VAL A 143 5.00 11.97 10.96
C VAL A 143 5.68 11.43 9.70
N VAL A 144 5.76 12.23 8.63
CA VAL A 144 6.48 11.86 7.40
C VAL A 144 7.96 11.59 7.71
N ASP A 145 8.64 12.53 8.35
CA ASP A 145 10.07 12.44 8.67
C ASP A 145 10.34 11.23 9.58
N TYR A 146 9.49 11.00 10.58
CA TYR A 146 9.57 9.81 11.44
C TYR A 146 9.43 8.51 10.62
N LYS A 147 8.44 8.42 9.71
CA LYS A 147 8.22 7.21 8.91
C LYS A 147 9.29 6.98 7.85
N VAL A 148 9.85 8.05 7.31
CA VAL A 148 11.01 7.99 6.40
C VAL A 148 12.23 7.46 7.14
N ALA A 149 12.53 7.97 8.34
CA ALA A 149 13.61 7.46 9.17
C ALA A 149 13.42 5.97 9.52
N GLU A 150 12.21 5.56 9.89
CA GLU A 150 11.86 4.16 10.16
C GLU A 150 12.12 3.26 8.93
N HIS A 151 11.70 3.70 7.73
CA HIS A 151 11.93 2.97 6.49
C HIS A 151 13.43 2.79 6.21
N GLN A 152 14.21 3.86 6.32
CA GLN A 152 15.66 3.79 6.10
C GLN A 152 16.36 2.86 7.10
N GLN A 153 15.92 2.85 8.36
CA GLN A 153 16.45 1.94 9.37
C GLN A 153 16.13 0.48 9.02
N ARG A 154 14.90 0.16 8.64
CA ARG A 154 14.53 -1.21 8.21
C ARG A 154 15.33 -1.65 7.00
N LYS A 155 15.54 -0.75 6.02
CA LYS A 155 16.33 -1.04 4.82
C LYS A 155 17.79 -1.38 5.16
N LYS A 156 18.40 -0.63 6.07
CA LYS A 156 19.77 -0.92 6.56
C LYS A 156 19.86 -2.28 7.27
N LEU A 157 18.88 -2.59 8.13
CA LEU A 157 18.85 -3.87 8.84
C LEU A 157 18.70 -5.06 7.86
N ALA A 158 17.78 -4.96 6.90
CA ALA A 158 17.57 -6.00 5.90
C ALA A 158 18.78 -6.19 4.96
N ALA A 159 19.53 -5.12 4.68
CA ALA A 159 20.77 -5.20 3.91
C ALA A 159 21.86 -5.97 4.70
N ASN A 160 21.99 -5.69 6.00
CA ASN A 160 22.99 -6.33 6.86
C ASN A 160 22.66 -7.81 7.15
N GLU A 161 21.39 -8.22 7.15
CA GLU A 161 20.98 -9.63 7.27
C GLU A 161 21.26 -10.45 6.00
N GLY A 162 21.47 -9.80 4.86
CA GLY A 162 21.89 -10.45 3.60
C GLY A 162 23.40 -10.70 3.50
N GLU A 163 24.20 -10.14 4.41
CA GLU A 163 25.65 -10.34 4.57
C GLU A 163 25.93 -11.33 5.71
N VAL A 164 25.39 -12.55 5.62
CA VAL A 164 25.89 -13.67 6.43
C VAL A 164 26.87 -14.47 5.56
N PRO A 165 28.15 -14.62 5.97
CA PRO A 165 29.17 -15.34 5.19
C PRO A 165 28.84 -16.82 4.99
#